data_AF-A0AB36IAW7-F1
#
_entry.id   AF-A0AB36IAW7-F1
#
_cell.length_a   1.000
_cell.length_b   1.000
_cell.length_c   1.000
_cell.angle_alpha   90.00
_cell.angle_beta   90.00
_cell.angle_gamma   90.00
#
_symmetry.space_group_name_H-M   'P 1'
#
loop_
_entity.id
_entity.type
_entity.pdbx_description
1 polymer ?
#
loop_
_entity_poly.entity_id
_entity_poly.type
_entity_poly.pdbx_seq_one_letter_code
_entity_poly.pdbx_strand_id
1 'polypeptide(L)'
;MTLQSSDKRSPSLLDASSEVFVHDLAALSPTDATAWGISGFEGELQDFSPDYWNAIAERNRDMVADVDAFDDGTDDNDDEEDFDDVDRVTADVLRDRVCLDLALHHQGETLANLNNIDSPVQTIRDTFLIMPRETDDDVENLRERLSRVPDALHGYCESLAEAASQGHVAAVRQVEEVVSQCEDLADEDSVLQHLGLDENDPVVVEAQEAFARVAGWLAEQLAPHAPHVDAVGRDRYEMFSHLHVGEFVDLDEAYQWSLEQLRDIDAQQLQVAQQLYGPGTTIREAMKKLNADERYLIRGTDALQEWMQKTADQAIADLDGVSFNIPEQARQVECLIDPAGTGGIFYTPPSDDFSRPGRMWWSVPKTQEVFHTWQELTTVFHEGVPGHHLQISQTLVEKDLNLWRRVACWNSGHGEGWALYAESLMKELGYHEDPGNLMGYLDAQRLRAARVAIDIGIHLNKRNPECTGLWDASYARSFLRENTSMNEDALYFELNRYLGWPGQAASYAIGQRLWLNLRDEAISQGQTLAQFHSKALSYGSIPMGILRDQVLN
;
A
#
# COMPACT_ATOMS: atom_id res chain seq x y z
N MET A 1 5.73 31.35 -18.68
CA MET A 1 4.77 31.48 -19.79
C MET A 1 3.45 30.93 -19.29
N THR A 2 2.39 31.71 -19.36
CA THR A 2 1.03 31.28 -19.01
C THR A 2 0.59 30.18 -19.97
N LEU A 3 0.49 28.94 -19.47
CA LEU A 3 -0.21 27.85 -20.15
C LEU A 3 -1.71 28.17 -20.12
N GLN A 4 -2.15 28.95 -21.09
CA GLN A 4 -3.56 29.10 -21.45
C GLN A 4 -3.73 28.52 -22.86
N SER A 5 -4.10 27.25 -22.91
CA SER A 5 -4.87 26.59 -23.98
C SER A 5 -5.07 25.13 -23.60
N SER A 6 -6.05 24.80 -22.74
CA SER A 6 -6.46 23.40 -22.57
C SER A 6 -7.48 23.06 -23.67
N ASP A 7 -7.01 22.93 -24.90
CA ASP A 7 -7.68 21.99 -25.79
C ASP A 7 -7.57 20.63 -25.11
N LYS A 8 -8.71 19.97 -24.87
CA LYS A 8 -8.71 18.64 -24.24
C LYS A 8 -7.84 17.71 -25.09
N ARG A 9 -6.88 17.03 -24.47
CA ARG A 9 -6.07 16.01 -25.13
C ARG A 9 -7.01 14.98 -25.74
N SER A 10 -6.79 14.65 -27.01
CA SER A 10 -7.51 13.55 -27.65
C SER A 10 -6.78 12.25 -27.32
N PRO A 11 -7.47 11.18 -26.88
CA PRO A 11 -6.80 9.93 -26.57
C PRO A 11 -6.01 9.37 -27.75
N SER A 12 -4.77 8.94 -27.49
CA SER A 12 -3.90 8.30 -28.47
C SER A 12 -4.28 6.82 -28.70
N LEU A 13 -3.58 6.16 -29.62
CA LEU A 13 -3.68 4.70 -29.77
C LEU A 13 -3.18 3.95 -28.53
N LEU A 14 -2.15 4.47 -27.86
CA LEU A 14 -1.63 3.88 -26.63
C LEU A 14 -2.65 4.00 -25.49
N ASP A 15 -3.34 5.14 -25.38
CA ASP A 15 -4.42 5.28 -24.41
C ASP A 15 -5.54 4.28 -24.69
N ALA A 16 -6.00 4.18 -25.94
CA ALA A 16 -7.04 3.24 -26.32
C ALA A 16 -6.66 1.78 -26.03
N SER A 17 -5.40 1.39 -26.29
CA SER A 17 -4.93 0.04 -25.92
C SER A 17 -4.86 -0.14 -24.40
N SER A 18 -4.46 0.91 -23.66
CA SER A 18 -4.39 0.86 -22.19
C SER A 18 -5.77 0.74 -21.54
N GLU A 19 -6.81 1.35 -22.11
CA GLU A 19 -8.21 1.18 -21.68
C GLU A 19 -8.66 -0.28 -21.88
N VAL A 20 -8.39 -0.86 -23.06
CA VAL A 20 -8.72 -2.27 -23.35
C VAL A 20 -7.95 -3.21 -22.42
N PHE A 21 -6.66 -2.95 -22.20
CA PHE A 21 -5.82 -3.72 -21.29
C PHE A 21 -6.40 -3.80 -19.88
N VAL A 22 -6.86 -2.68 -19.31
CA VAL A 22 -7.49 -2.69 -17.97
C VAL A 22 -8.78 -3.51 -17.96
N HIS A 23 -9.61 -3.43 -19.00
CA HIS A 23 -10.83 -4.23 -19.07
C HIS A 23 -10.55 -5.73 -19.24
N ASP A 24 -9.50 -6.09 -19.98
CA ASP A 24 -9.05 -7.48 -20.09
C ASP A 24 -8.53 -7.99 -18.73
N LEU A 25 -7.75 -7.18 -18.01
CA LEU A 25 -7.30 -7.50 -16.66
C LEU A 25 -8.48 -7.61 -15.69
N ALA A 26 -9.48 -6.74 -15.78
CA ALA A 26 -10.69 -6.80 -14.95
C ALA A 26 -11.48 -8.12 -15.16
N ALA A 27 -11.50 -8.62 -16.40
CA ALA A 27 -12.13 -9.90 -16.71
C ALA A 27 -11.32 -11.10 -16.19
N LEU A 28 -9.99 -11.01 -16.18
CA LEU A 28 -9.11 -12.04 -15.64
C LEU A 28 -9.08 -12.02 -14.10
N SER A 29 -9.09 -10.83 -13.49
CA SER A 29 -9.02 -10.56 -12.05
C SER A 29 -10.25 -9.77 -11.55
N PRO A 30 -11.42 -10.42 -11.36
CA PRO A 30 -12.64 -9.77 -10.85
C PRO A 30 -12.53 -9.04 -9.51
N THR A 31 -11.58 -9.39 -8.64
CA THR A 31 -11.32 -8.61 -7.41
C THR A 31 -10.73 -7.24 -7.72
N ASP A 32 -9.83 -7.16 -8.69
CA ASP A 32 -9.24 -5.90 -9.13
C ASP A 32 -10.28 -5.03 -9.82
N ALA A 33 -11.16 -5.64 -10.62
CA ALA A 33 -12.32 -4.94 -11.20
C ALA A 33 -13.17 -4.25 -10.12
N THR A 34 -13.45 -4.95 -9.02
CA THR A 34 -14.19 -4.36 -7.88
C THR A 34 -13.41 -3.22 -7.23
N ALA A 35 -12.11 -3.40 -7.00
CA ALA A 35 -11.25 -2.37 -6.41
C ALA A 35 -11.14 -1.11 -7.30
N TRP A 36 -11.07 -1.30 -8.62
CA TRP A 36 -11.01 -0.24 -9.63
C TRP A 36 -12.38 0.39 -9.95
N GLY A 37 -13.47 -0.18 -9.45
CA GLY A 37 -14.83 0.28 -9.71
C GLY A 37 -15.34 -0.03 -11.12
N ILE A 38 -14.81 -1.08 -11.76
CA ILE A 38 -15.24 -1.58 -13.06
C ILE A 38 -16.37 -2.59 -12.86
N SER A 39 -17.54 -2.28 -13.42
CA SER A 39 -18.74 -3.08 -13.27
C SER A 39 -18.81 -4.28 -14.23
N GLY A 40 -19.70 -5.23 -13.92
CA GLY A 40 -19.96 -6.42 -14.74
C GLY A 40 -19.26 -7.69 -14.25
N PHE A 41 -18.51 -7.62 -13.15
CA PHE A 41 -17.73 -8.72 -12.57
C PHE A 41 -18.01 -8.91 -11.07
N GLU A 42 -19.07 -8.29 -10.53
CA GLU A 42 -19.34 -8.22 -9.10
C GLU A 42 -19.50 -9.62 -8.47
N GLY A 43 -20.17 -10.54 -9.16
CA GLY A 43 -20.34 -11.94 -8.74
C GLY A 43 -19.20 -12.90 -9.11
N GLU A 44 -18.19 -12.43 -9.83
CA GLU A 44 -17.08 -13.26 -10.34
C GLU A 44 -15.89 -13.29 -9.35
N LEU A 45 -15.03 -14.31 -9.47
CA LEU A 45 -13.80 -14.45 -8.69
C LEU A 45 -12.76 -15.20 -9.53
N GLN A 46 -11.53 -14.69 -9.62
CA GLN A 46 -10.44 -15.40 -10.29
C GLN A 46 -10.04 -16.68 -9.53
N ASP A 47 -9.55 -17.68 -10.26
CA ASP A 47 -9.31 -19.01 -9.68
C ASP A 47 -7.90 -19.22 -9.09
N PHE A 48 -7.00 -18.25 -9.25
CA PHE A 48 -5.60 -18.27 -8.80
C PHE A 48 -4.79 -19.50 -9.26
N SER A 49 -5.26 -20.21 -10.29
CA SER A 49 -4.59 -21.37 -10.88
C SER A 49 -3.34 -20.96 -11.68
N PRO A 50 -2.48 -21.92 -12.06
CA PRO A 50 -1.39 -21.65 -13.00
C PRO A 50 -1.89 -21.05 -14.32
N ASP A 51 -3.06 -21.49 -14.81
CA ASP A 51 -3.66 -20.98 -16.05
C ASP A 51 -4.08 -19.51 -15.92
N TYR A 52 -4.63 -19.10 -14.77
CA TYR A 52 -4.90 -17.69 -14.48
C TYR A 52 -3.62 -16.84 -14.54
N TRP A 53 -2.56 -17.26 -13.84
CA TRP A 53 -1.29 -16.51 -13.85
C TRP A 53 -0.65 -16.46 -15.24
N ASN A 54 -0.75 -17.55 -16.01
CA ASN A 54 -0.29 -17.60 -17.39
C ASN A 54 -1.08 -16.65 -18.30
N ALA A 55 -2.40 -16.53 -18.11
CA ALA A 55 -3.26 -15.62 -18.88
C ALA A 55 -2.94 -14.15 -18.59
N ILE A 56 -2.71 -13.79 -17.31
CA ILE A 56 -2.23 -12.46 -16.93
C ILE A 56 -0.89 -12.17 -17.60
N ALA A 57 0.06 -13.12 -17.52
CA ALA A 57 1.38 -12.96 -18.15
C ALA A 57 1.32 -12.88 -19.68
N GLU A 58 0.38 -13.57 -20.33
CA GLU A 58 0.15 -13.43 -21.76
C GLU A 58 -0.39 -12.05 -22.11
N ARG A 59 -1.39 -11.57 -21.38
CA ARG A 59 -1.95 -10.24 -21.64
C ARG A 59 -0.94 -9.12 -21.40
N ASN A 60 -0.10 -9.26 -20.37
CA ASN A 60 1.02 -8.37 -20.09
C ASN A 60 2.04 -8.34 -21.24
N ARG A 61 2.37 -9.50 -21.83
CA ARG A 61 3.26 -9.56 -23.02
C ARG A 61 2.65 -8.84 -24.22
N ASP A 62 1.36 -9.01 -24.45
CA ASP A 62 0.67 -8.31 -25.53
C ASP A 62 0.69 -6.79 -25.34
N MET A 63 0.46 -6.32 -24.10
CA MET A 63 0.52 -4.88 -23.81
C MET A 63 1.91 -4.30 -24.05
N VAL A 64 2.98 -4.98 -23.64
CA VAL A 64 4.36 -4.53 -23.93
C VAL A 64 4.63 -4.49 -25.44
N ALA A 65 4.15 -5.50 -26.18
CA ALA A 65 4.28 -5.52 -27.64
C ALA A 65 3.52 -4.37 -28.31
N ASP A 66 2.34 -4.01 -27.81
CA ASP A 66 1.58 -2.84 -28.27
C ASP A 66 2.35 -1.54 -28.02
N VAL A 67 2.92 -1.35 -26.82
CA VAL A 67 3.75 -0.18 -26.50
C VAL A 67 4.91 -0.05 -27.49
N ASP A 68 5.65 -1.14 -27.72
CA ASP A 68 6.79 -1.12 -28.62
C ASP A 68 6.38 -0.88 -30.08
N ALA A 69 5.21 -1.38 -30.51
CA ALA A 69 4.69 -1.13 -31.85
C ALA A 69 4.26 0.33 -32.07
N PHE A 70 3.72 0.99 -31.04
CA PHE A 70 3.30 2.39 -31.13
C PHE A 70 4.48 3.37 -31.00
N ASP A 71 5.54 2.99 -30.30
CA ASP A 71 6.74 3.82 -30.10
C ASP A 71 7.77 3.68 -31.26
N ASP A 72 7.72 2.59 -32.04
CA ASP A 72 8.58 2.37 -33.21
C ASP A 72 8.13 3.21 -34.42
N GLY A 73 8.42 4.52 -34.38
CA GLY A 73 8.14 5.54 -35.41
C GLY A 73 8.81 5.28 -36.77
N THR A 74 8.50 4.16 -37.41
CA THR A 74 9.11 3.67 -38.67
C THR A 74 8.15 3.70 -39.86
N ASP A 75 7.03 4.40 -39.72
CA ASP A 75 6.05 4.63 -40.78
C ASP A 75 6.41 5.93 -41.55
N ASP A 76 6.36 5.87 -42.90
CA ASP A 76 6.69 7.01 -43.79
C ASP A 76 5.62 8.13 -43.78
N ASN A 77 4.57 8.05 -42.95
CA ASN A 77 3.50 9.03 -42.74
C ASN A 77 3.58 9.67 -41.34
N ASP A 78 4.80 9.84 -40.85
CA ASP A 78 5.21 10.47 -39.60
C ASP A 78 4.55 11.86 -39.41
N ASP A 79 3.32 11.85 -38.91
CA ASP A 79 2.70 13.01 -38.31
C ASP A 79 3.20 12.99 -36.85
N GLU A 80 4.03 13.96 -36.45
CA GLU A 80 4.55 14.17 -35.08
C GLU A 80 3.43 14.31 -33.99
N GLU A 81 2.17 14.02 -34.32
CA GLU A 81 0.95 14.21 -33.54
C GLU A 81 0.39 12.91 -32.89
N ASP A 82 0.94 11.71 -33.17
CA ASP A 82 0.37 10.43 -32.69
C ASP A 82 0.91 9.90 -31.35
N PHE A 83 2.05 10.42 -30.85
CA PHE A 83 2.70 9.94 -29.62
C PHE A 83 3.29 11.12 -28.82
N ASP A 84 2.50 11.64 -27.88
CA ASP A 84 2.84 12.84 -27.13
C ASP A 84 3.64 12.59 -25.84
N ASP A 85 3.88 13.63 -25.06
CA ASP A 85 4.65 13.51 -23.81
C ASP A 85 3.93 12.64 -22.76
N VAL A 86 2.59 12.59 -22.75
CA VAL A 86 1.83 11.71 -21.85
C VAL A 86 1.99 10.25 -22.30
N ASP A 87 2.00 10.00 -23.61
CA ASP A 87 2.23 8.66 -24.17
C ASP A 87 3.64 8.15 -23.85
N ARG A 88 4.67 8.99 -23.99
CA ARG A 88 6.05 8.64 -23.62
C ARG A 88 6.15 8.21 -22.15
N VAL A 89 5.57 8.99 -21.26
CA VAL A 89 5.56 8.66 -19.82
C VAL A 89 4.71 7.43 -19.55
N THR A 90 3.61 7.20 -20.27
CA THR A 90 2.82 5.97 -20.15
C THR A 90 3.61 4.75 -20.61
N ALA A 91 4.28 4.83 -21.74
CA ALA A 91 5.11 3.78 -22.31
C ALA A 91 6.27 3.39 -21.38
N ASP A 92 6.99 4.37 -20.84
CA ASP A 92 8.08 4.11 -19.88
C ASP A 92 7.57 3.39 -18.63
N VAL A 93 6.41 3.80 -18.12
CA VAL A 93 5.83 3.19 -16.91
C VAL A 93 5.27 1.80 -17.18
N LEU A 94 4.61 1.57 -18.32
CA LEU A 94 4.17 0.24 -18.74
C LEU A 94 5.37 -0.70 -18.92
N ARG A 95 6.43 -0.26 -19.60
CA ARG A 95 7.65 -1.06 -19.77
C ARG A 95 8.26 -1.41 -18.44
N ASP A 96 8.39 -0.46 -17.52
CA ASP A 96 8.99 -0.72 -16.22
C ASP A 96 8.12 -1.67 -15.35
N ARG A 97 6.81 -1.42 -15.25
CA ARG A 97 5.91 -2.19 -14.38
C ARG A 97 5.55 -3.55 -14.98
N VAL A 98 5.07 -3.58 -16.21
CA VAL A 98 4.57 -4.80 -16.85
C VAL A 98 5.73 -5.77 -17.14
N CYS A 99 6.91 -5.29 -17.52
CA CYS A 99 8.07 -6.19 -17.66
C CYS A 99 8.55 -6.74 -16.31
N LEU A 100 8.40 -5.99 -15.22
CA LEU A 100 8.72 -6.48 -13.89
C LEU A 100 7.75 -7.58 -13.44
N ASP A 101 6.45 -7.43 -13.71
CA ASP A 101 5.45 -8.47 -13.47
C ASP A 101 5.76 -9.75 -14.26
N LEU A 102 6.16 -9.59 -15.52
CA LEU A 102 6.62 -10.72 -16.35
C LEU A 102 7.87 -11.38 -15.79
N ALA A 103 8.83 -10.59 -15.27
CA ALA A 103 10.04 -11.12 -14.65
C ALA A 103 9.73 -11.92 -13.38
N LEU A 104 8.80 -11.43 -12.54
CA LEU A 104 8.32 -12.12 -11.34
C LEU A 104 7.63 -13.44 -11.70
N HIS A 105 6.74 -13.41 -12.69
CA HIS A 105 6.07 -14.60 -13.21
C HIS A 105 7.08 -15.63 -13.76
N HIS A 106 8.06 -15.20 -14.56
CA HIS A 106 9.11 -16.07 -15.08
C HIS A 106 10.00 -16.70 -14.00
N GLN A 107 10.13 -16.05 -12.85
CA GLN A 107 10.85 -16.58 -11.68
C GLN A 107 9.96 -17.46 -10.77
N GLY A 108 8.69 -17.66 -11.13
CA GLY A 108 7.73 -18.44 -10.36
C GLY A 108 7.18 -17.73 -9.12
N GLU A 109 7.43 -16.43 -8.95
CA GLU A 109 7.02 -15.68 -7.76
C GLU A 109 5.49 -15.53 -7.69
N THR A 110 4.81 -15.43 -8.84
CA THR A 110 3.33 -15.37 -8.87
C THR A 110 2.69 -16.67 -8.38
N LEU A 111 3.29 -17.82 -8.71
CA LEU A 111 2.80 -19.14 -8.28
C LEU A 111 3.12 -19.45 -6.81
N ALA A 112 4.23 -18.90 -6.30
CA ALA A 112 4.70 -19.10 -4.94
C ALA A 112 4.16 -18.05 -3.93
N ASN A 113 3.25 -17.17 -4.36
CA ASN A 113 2.78 -16.05 -3.54
C ASN A 113 2.00 -16.53 -2.31
N LEU A 114 2.68 -16.54 -1.16
CA LEU A 114 2.12 -16.91 0.14
C LEU A 114 2.80 -16.09 1.23
N ASN A 115 2.05 -15.20 1.87
CA ASN A 115 2.49 -14.43 3.02
C ASN A 115 1.28 -14.05 3.91
N ASN A 116 1.55 -13.45 5.08
CA ASN A 116 0.53 -13.17 6.08
C ASN A 116 -0.37 -11.95 5.78
N ILE A 117 -0.18 -11.21 4.69
CA ILE A 117 -0.88 -9.94 4.46
C ILE A 117 -1.44 -9.75 3.03
N ASP A 118 -0.70 -10.15 2.01
CA ASP A 118 -1.02 -9.90 0.60
C ASP A 118 -0.73 -11.14 -0.27
N SER A 119 -1.65 -12.09 -0.21
CA SER A 119 -1.67 -13.32 -1.01
C SER A 119 -3.12 -13.74 -1.30
N PRO A 120 -3.37 -14.75 -2.16
CA PRO A 120 -4.72 -15.11 -2.58
C PRO A 120 -5.74 -15.32 -1.46
N VAL A 121 -5.32 -15.83 -0.30
CA VAL A 121 -6.21 -15.98 0.87
C VAL A 121 -6.74 -14.63 1.37
N GLN A 122 -5.86 -13.63 1.50
CA GLN A 122 -6.27 -12.29 1.94
C GLN A 122 -7.03 -11.56 0.83
N THR A 123 -6.65 -11.70 -0.44
CA THR A 123 -7.39 -11.14 -1.57
C THR A 123 -8.85 -11.65 -1.61
N ILE A 124 -9.05 -12.96 -1.42
CA ILE A 124 -10.40 -13.56 -1.36
C ILE A 124 -11.17 -13.04 -0.15
N ARG A 125 -10.53 -12.89 1.02
CA ARG A 125 -11.20 -12.35 2.22
C ARG A 125 -11.61 -10.88 2.03
N ASP A 126 -10.66 -10.06 1.58
CA ASP A 126 -10.78 -8.59 1.61
C ASP A 126 -11.73 -8.06 0.56
N THR A 127 -11.88 -8.75 -0.58
CA THR A 127 -12.85 -8.34 -1.61
C THR A 127 -14.27 -8.26 -1.07
N PHE A 128 -14.68 -9.12 -0.13
CA PHE A 128 -16.03 -9.08 0.45
C PHE A 128 -16.26 -7.88 1.36
N LEU A 129 -15.20 -7.27 1.90
CA LEU A 129 -15.28 -6.10 2.78
C LEU A 129 -15.64 -4.82 2.00
N ILE A 130 -15.30 -4.78 0.71
CA ILE A 130 -15.49 -3.61 -0.14
C ILE A 130 -16.69 -3.73 -1.10
N MET A 131 -17.33 -4.90 -1.18
CA MET A 131 -18.55 -5.09 -1.96
C MET A 131 -19.73 -4.34 -1.33
N PRO A 132 -20.58 -3.68 -2.14
CA PRO A 132 -21.81 -3.06 -1.66
C PRO A 132 -22.76 -4.12 -1.09
N ARG A 133 -23.70 -3.68 -0.25
CA ARG A 133 -24.68 -4.56 0.45
C ARG A 133 -26.04 -3.86 0.62
N GLU A 134 -26.36 -2.91 -0.25
CA GLU A 134 -27.52 -2.01 -0.07
C GLU A 134 -28.77 -2.52 -0.80
N THR A 135 -28.58 -3.31 -1.85
CA THR A 135 -29.65 -3.81 -2.74
C THR A 135 -29.71 -5.33 -2.76
N ASP A 136 -30.84 -5.89 -3.23
CA ASP A 136 -30.98 -7.35 -3.42
C ASP A 136 -29.96 -7.88 -4.44
N ASP A 137 -29.63 -7.09 -5.48
CA ASP A 137 -28.61 -7.43 -6.48
C ASP A 137 -27.21 -7.46 -5.84
N ASP A 138 -26.90 -6.54 -4.92
CA ASP A 138 -25.63 -6.54 -4.18
C ASP A 138 -25.46 -7.82 -3.35
N VAL A 139 -26.53 -8.24 -2.66
CA VAL A 139 -26.55 -9.47 -1.85
C VAL A 139 -26.39 -10.70 -2.73
N GLU A 140 -27.00 -10.73 -3.92
CA GLU A 140 -26.85 -11.84 -4.85
C GLU A 140 -25.45 -11.91 -5.46
N ASN A 141 -24.86 -10.77 -5.85
CA ASN A 141 -23.47 -10.71 -6.30
C ASN A 141 -22.50 -11.22 -5.22
N LEU A 142 -22.72 -10.83 -3.95
CA LEU A 142 -21.93 -11.32 -2.83
C LEU A 142 -22.04 -12.85 -2.68
N ARG A 143 -23.27 -13.39 -2.75
CA ARG A 143 -23.52 -14.83 -2.72
C ARG A 143 -22.84 -15.56 -3.89
N GLU A 144 -22.93 -15.01 -5.09
CA GLU A 144 -22.31 -15.59 -6.29
C GLU A 144 -20.79 -15.64 -6.17
N ARG A 145 -20.16 -14.53 -5.76
CA ARG A 145 -18.70 -14.49 -5.55
C ARG A 145 -18.26 -15.47 -4.45
N LEU A 146 -19.01 -15.56 -3.35
CA LEU A 146 -18.72 -16.49 -2.27
C LEU A 146 -18.81 -17.96 -2.72
N SER A 147 -19.74 -18.27 -3.63
CA SER A 147 -19.87 -19.62 -4.21
C SER A 147 -18.65 -20.08 -5.03
N ARG A 148 -17.80 -19.16 -5.46
CA ARG A 148 -16.59 -19.43 -6.27
C ARG A 148 -15.33 -19.61 -5.43
N VAL A 149 -15.39 -19.31 -4.14
CA VAL A 149 -14.25 -19.45 -3.21
C VAL A 149 -13.66 -20.86 -3.20
N PRO A 150 -14.44 -21.96 -3.20
CA PRO A 150 -13.88 -23.30 -3.22
C PRO A 150 -12.98 -23.59 -4.43
N ASP A 151 -13.39 -23.16 -5.62
CA ASP A 151 -12.62 -23.37 -6.86
C ASP A 151 -11.39 -22.45 -6.90
N ALA A 152 -11.52 -21.20 -6.44
CA ALA A 152 -10.39 -20.27 -6.34
C ALA A 152 -9.30 -20.74 -5.36
N LEU A 153 -9.72 -21.30 -4.23
CA LEU A 153 -8.80 -21.91 -3.28
C LEU A 153 -8.18 -23.20 -3.81
N HIS A 154 -8.90 -23.94 -4.66
CA HIS A 154 -8.34 -25.12 -5.33
C HIS A 154 -7.24 -24.73 -6.31
N GLY A 155 -7.49 -23.79 -7.21
CA GLY A 155 -6.48 -23.29 -8.16
C GLY A 155 -5.28 -22.67 -7.45
N TYR A 156 -5.49 -21.97 -6.33
CA TYR A 156 -4.38 -21.49 -5.50
C TYR A 156 -3.48 -22.63 -5.00
N CYS A 157 -4.05 -23.73 -4.50
CA CYS A 157 -3.26 -24.90 -4.10
C CYS A 157 -2.51 -25.54 -5.28
N GLU A 158 -3.08 -25.52 -6.49
CA GLU A 158 -2.38 -26.00 -7.71
C GLU A 158 -1.15 -25.14 -8.02
N SER A 159 -1.28 -23.81 -7.97
CA SER A 159 -0.16 -22.87 -8.14
C SER A 159 0.95 -23.11 -7.12
N LEU A 160 0.61 -23.22 -5.83
CA LEU A 160 1.58 -23.50 -4.78
C LEU A 160 2.26 -24.86 -4.95
N ALA A 161 1.51 -25.89 -5.38
CA ALA A 161 2.05 -27.22 -5.64
C ALA A 161 3.04 -27.20 -6.82
N GLU A 162 2.72 -26.47 -7.89
CA GLU A 162 3.60 -26.31 -9.04
C GLU A 162 4.88 -25.58 -8.64
N ALA A 163 4.78 -24.45 -7.93
CA ALA A 163 5.94 -23.73 -7.41
C ALA A 163 6.81 -24.63 -6.51
N ALA A 164 6.19 -25.37 -5.60
CA ALA A 164 6.89 -26.30 -4.71
C ALA A 164 7.61 -27.42 -5.46
N SER A 165 7.03 -27.92 -6.57
CA SER A 165 7.67 -28.92 -7.44
C SER A 165 8.96 -28.42 -8.09
N GLN A 166 9.09 -27.10 -8.24
CA GLN A 166 10.26 -26.41 -8.78
C GLN A 166 11.23 -25.96 -7.68
N GLY A 167 10.92 -26.22 -6.40
CA GLY A 167 11.73 -25.82 -5.25
C GLY A 167 11.44 -24.42 -4.72
N HIS A 168 10.35 -23.78 -5.17
CA HIS A 168 9.93 -22.46 -4.74
C HIS A 168 8.81 -22.59 -3.70
N VAL A 169 9.15 -22.38 -2.43
CA VAL A 169 8.21 -22.45 -1.31
C VAL A 169 8.47 -21.28 -0.36
N ALA A 170 7.40 -20.61 0.09
CA ALA A 170 7.46 -19.61 1.12
C ALA A 170 8.04 -20.18 2.44
N ALA A 171 8.61 -19.34 3.29
CA ALA A 171 9.14 -19.77 4.57
C ALA A 171 8.05 -20.41 5.43
N VAL A 172 8.39 -21.43 6.23
CA VAL A 172 7.41 -22.19 7.03
C VAL A 172 6.61 -21.28 7.96
N ARG A 173 7.22 -20.19 8.44
CA ARG A 173 6.54 -19.14 9.21
C ARG A 173 5.35 -18.57 8.45
N GLN A 174 5.52 -18.23 7.17
CA GLN A 174 4.43 -17.68 6.36
C GLN A 174 3.35 -18.73 6.10
N VAL A 175 3.75 -19.99 5.87
CA VAL A 175 2.81 -21.10 5.74
C VAL A 175 1.96 -21.25 7.01
N GLU A 176 2.59 -21.22 8.19
CA GLU A 176 1.90 -21.28 9.49
C GLU A 176 0.94 -20.10 9.71
N GLU A 177 1.34 -18.87 9.32
CA GLU A 177 0.46 -17.71 9.40
C GLU A 177 -0.78 -17.85 8.51
N VAL A 178 -0.60 -18.30 7.27
CA VAL A 178 -1.73 -18.50 6.34
C VAL A 178 -2.61 -19.68 6.78
N VAL A 179 -2.04 -20.74 7.34
CA VAL A 179 -2.80 -21.82 7.99
C VAL A 179 -3.69 -21.24 9.09
N SER A 180 -3.14 -20.45 10.01
CA SER A 180 -3.91 -19.83 11.09
C SER A 180 -5.04 -18.95 10.55
N GLN A 181 -4.77 -18.14 9.52
CA GLN A 181 -5.81 -17.29 8.92
C GLN A 181 -6.91 -18.09 8.21
N CYS A 182 -6.56 -19.19 7.55
CA CYS A 182 -7.55 -20.09 6.97
C CYS A 182 -8.39 -20.79 8.05
N GLU A 183 -7.80 -21.15 9.20
CA GLU A 183 -8.54 -21.69 10.35
C GLU A 183 -9.50 -20.63 10.92
N ASP A 184 -9.06 -19.38 11.08
CA ASP A 184 -9.92 -18.27 11.52
C ASP A 184 -11.08 -18.01 10.54
N LEU A 185 -10.85 -18.14 9.24
CA LEU A 185 -11.88 -18.00 8.20
C LEU A 185 -12.84 -19.18 8.15
N ALA A 186 -12.44 -20.35 8.66
CA ALA A 186 -13.28 -21.53 8.76
C ALA A 186 -14.12 -21.57 10.05
N ASP A 187 -13.82 -20.75 11.05
CA ASP A 187 -14.50 -20.74 12.35
C ASP A 187 -15.97 -20.26 12.25
N GLU A 188 -16.80 -20.71 13.19
CA GLU A 188 -18.24 -20.43 13.29
C GLU A 188 -18.56 -18.93 13.51
N ASP A 189 -17.60 -18.13 13.97
CA ASP A 189 -17.73 -16.66 14.14
C ASP A 189 -16.80 -15.87 13.20
N SER A 190 -16.39 -16.47 12.08
CA SER A 190 -15.51 -15.84 11.10
C SER A 190 -16.14 -14.63 10.42
N VAL A 191 -15.32 -13.80 9.76
CA VAL A 191 -15.79 -12.65 8.96
C VAL A 191 -16.79 -13.05 7.86
N LEU A 192 -16.73 -14.30 7.35
CA LEU A 192 -17.66 -14.81 6.35
C LEU A 192 -19.10 -14.90 6.87
N GLN A 193 -19.27 -15.13 8.17
CA GLN A 193 -20.57 -15.19 8.84
C GLN A 193 -21.18 -13.80 9.07
N HIS A 194 -20.35 -12.75 9.00
CA HIS A 194 -20.75 -11.36 9.19
C HIS A 194 -20.95 -10.59 7.87
N LEU A 195 -21.07 -11.30 6.75
CA LEU A 195 -21.30 -10.71 5.42
C LEU A 195 -22.75 -10.27 5.19
N GLY A 196 -23.68 -10.59 6.10
CA GLY A 196 -25.09 -10.25 5.99
C GLY A 196 -25.94 -11.28 5.25
N LEU A 197 -25.39 -12.47 4.98
CA LEU A 197 -26.12 -13.65 4.52
C LEU A 197 -26.68 -14.43 5.73
N ASP A 198 -27.56 -15.41 5.47
CA ASP A 198 -27.99 -16.35 6.51
C ASP A 198 -26.80 -17.19 6.98
N GLU A 199 -26.67 -17.41 8.28
CA GLU A 199 -25.55 -18.15 8.87
C GLU A 199 -25.45 -19.60 8.37
N ASN A 200 -26.57 -20.17 7.92
CA ASN A 200 -26.66 -21.52 7.34
C ASN A 200 -26.80 -21.49 5.81
N ASP A 201 -26.54 -20.35 5.16
CA ASP A 201 -26.53 -20.28 3.69
C ASP A 201 -25.46 -21.25 3.16
N PRO A 202 -25.82 -22.21 2.27
CA PRO A 202 -24.89 -23.23 1.80
C PRO A 202 -23.57 -22.67 1.26
N VAL A 203 -23.58 -21.50 0.63
CA VAL A 203 -22.34 -20.90 0.08
C VAL A 203 -21.36 -20.46 1.17
N VAL A 204 -21.88 -20.02 2.34
CA VAL A 204 -21.04 -19.61 3.48
C VAL A 204 -20.37 -20.85 4.07
N VAL A 205 -21.16 -21.91 4.29
CA VAL A 205 -20.66 -23.19 4.82
C VAL A 205 -19.62 -23.81 3.87
N GLU A 206 -19.91 -23.83 2.56
CA GLU A 206 -18.98 -24.38 1.56
C GLU A 206 -17.66 -23.60 1.49
N ALA A 207 -17.70 -22.27 1.61
CA ALA A 207 -16.51 -21.42 1.67
C ALA A 207 -15.69 -21.67 2.94
N GLN A 208 -16.33 -21.75 4.12
CA GLN A 208 -15.66 -22.09 5.38
C GLN A 208 -14.98 -23.46 5.32
N GLU A 209 -15.69 -24.47 4.79
CA GLU A 209 -15.11 -25.80 4.60
C GLU A 209 -13.94 -25.78 3.59
N ALA A 210 -13.98 -24.92 2.58
CA ALA A 210 -12.87 -24.76 1.63
C ALA A 210 -11.62 -24.18 2.31
N PHE A 211 -11.76 -23.14 3.12
CA PHE A 211 -10.65 -22.61 3.92
C PHE A 211 -10.09 -23.67 4.88
N ALA A 212 -10.93 -24.44 5.56
CA ALA A 212 -10.49 -25.55 6.41
C ALA A 212 -9.68 -26.61 5.64
N ARG A 213 -10.11 -26.96 4.41
CA ARG A 213 -9.37 -27.88 3.53
C ARG A 213 -8.02 -27.31 3.12
N VAL A 214 -7.95 -26.03 2.78
CA VAL A 214 -6.69 -25.36 2.44
C VAL A 214 -5.74 -25.30 3.63
N ALA A 215 -6.23 -24.97 4.84
CA ALA A 215 -5.42 -25.00 6.06
C ALA A 215 -4.78 -26.37 6.27
N GLY A 216 -5.57 -27.45 6.16
CA GLY A 216 -5.07 -28.82 6.24
C GLY A 216 -4.04 -29.14 5.15
N TRP A 217 -4.31 -28.75 3.90
CA TRP A 217 -3.39 -28.96 2.79
C TRP A 217 -2.06 -28.23 2.97
N LEU A 218 -2.09 -26.95 3.36
CA LEU A 218 -0.90 -26.15 3.64
C LEU A 218 -0.05 -26.78 4.75
N ALA A 219 -0.68 -27.21 5.84
CA ALA A 219 0.01 -27.83 6.97
C ALA A 219 0.60 -29.22 6.63
N GLU A 220 -0.13 -30.05 5.88
CA GLU A 220 0.25 -31.44 5.62
C GLU A 220 1.10 -31.63 4.36
N GLN A 221 0.89 -30.80 3.34
CA GLN A 221 1.52 -30.96 2.02
C GLN A 221 2.58 -29.91 1.75
N LEU A 222 2.35 -28.62 2.09
CA LEU A 222 3.30 -27.55 1.76
C LEU A 222 4.36 -27.33 2.84
N ALA A 223 3.94 -27.21 4.11
CA ALA A 223 4.81 -26.91 5.24
C ALA A 223 6.02 -27.87 5.39
N PRO A 224 5.91 -29.19 5.14
CA PRO A 224 7.06 -30.10 5.20
C PRO A 224 8.17 -29.80 4.18
N HIS A 225 7.86 -29.04 3.12
CA HIS A 225 8.80 -28.62 2.09
C HIS A 225 9.27 -27.16 2.26
N ALA A 226 8.68 -26.41 3.19
CA ALA A 226 8.97 -25.01 3.40
C ALA A 226 10.32 -24.80 4.11
N PRO A 227 11.15 -23.83 3.68
CA PRO A 227 12.39 -23.51 4.37
C PRO A 227 12.10 -22.84 5.73
N HIS A 228 13.00 -23.06 6.70
CA HIS A 228 12.99 -22.31 7.97
C HIS A 228 13.67 -20.94 7.87
N VAL A 229 14.36 -20.66 6.77
CA VAL A 229 15.05 -19.38 6.55
C VAL A 229 14.07 -18.39 5.96
N ASP A 230 13.82 -17.30 6.69
CA ASP A 230 12.93 -16.22 6.25
C ASP A 230 13.57 -15.33 5.14
N ALA A 231 14.90 -15.28 5.07
CA ALA A 231 15.63 -14.42 4.13
C ALA A 231 15.48 -14.89 2.67
N VAL A 232 15.16 -13.97 1.74
CA VAL A 232 14.99 -14.28 0.31
C VAL A 232 16.28 -14.16 -0.49
N GLY A 233 17.32 -13.51 0.05
CA GLY A 233 18.59 -13.26 -0.62
C GLY A 233 18.58 -12.00 -1.48
N ARG A 234 19.78 -11.54 -1.86
CA ARG A 234 19.99 -10.23 -2.52
C ARG A 234 19.25 -10.10 -3.85
N ASP A 235 19.41 -11.07 -4.76
CA ASP A 235 18.90 -10.95 -6.13
C ASP A 235 17.36 -10.85 -6.15
N ARG A 236 16.68 -11.71 -5.38
CA ARG A 236 15.22 -11.65 -5.20
C ARG A 236 14.80 -10.36 -4.50
N TYR A 237 15.50 -9.97 -3.43
CA TYR A 237 15.17 -8.76 -2.68
C TYR A 237 15.34 -7.47 -3.51
N GLU A 238 16.34 -7.38 -4.39
CA GLU A 238 16.54 -6.20 -5.24
C GLU A 238 15.38 -6.04 -6.24
N MET A 239 14.87 -7.15 -6.79
CA MET A 239 13.68 -7.14 -7.64
C MET A 239 12.43 -6.71 -6.87
N PHE A 240 12.19 -7.25 -5.67
CA PHE A 240 11.06 -6.82 -4.82
C PHE A 240 11.21 -5.37 -4.34
N SER A 241 12.42 -4.93 -4.03
CA SER A 241 12.70 -3.54 -3.71
C SER A 241 12.37 -2.63 -4.90
N HIS A 242 12.73 -3.00 -6.14
CA HIS A 242 12.35 -2.21 -7.32
C HIS A 242 10.85 -2.23 -7.59
N LEU A 243 10.19 -3.37 -7.33
CA LEU A 243 8.72 -3.48 -7.40
C LEU A 243 8.07 -2.45 -6.48
N HIS A 244 8.48 -2.41 -5.22
CA HIS A 244 7.84 -1.54 -4.25
C HIS A 244 8.35 -0.10 -4.30
N VAL A 245 9.64 0.16 -4.43
CA VAL A 245 10.22 1.52 -4.44
C VAL A 245 10.00 2.24 -5.77
N GLY A 246 9.99 1.51 -6.89
CA GLY A 246 9.97 2.12 -8.24
C GLY A 246 11.30 2.73 -8.66
N GLU A 247 12.40 2.35 -8.01
CA GLU A 247 13.77 2.73 -8.36
C GLU A 247 14.75 1.70 -7.81
N PHE A 248 15.85 1.45 -8.54
CA PHE A 248 16.98 0.68 -8.03
C PHE A 248 17.78 1.51 -7.03
N VAL A 249 17.83 1.06 -5.78
CA VAL A 249 18.54 1.75 -4.69
C VAL A 249 19.75 0.94 -4.22
N ASP A 250 20.78 1.63 -3.73
CA ASP A 250 21.89 0.95 -3.04
C ASP A 250 21.41 0.44 -1.68
N LEU A 251 21.14 -0.87 -1.61
CA LEU A 251 20.60 -1.53 -0.42
C LEU A 251 21.55 -1.46 0.79
N ASP A 252 22.87 -1.43 0.54
CA ASP A 252 23.84 -1.36 1.64
C ASP A 252 23.90 0.06 2.21
N GLU A 253 23.81 1.08 1.36
CA GLU A 253 23.67 2.48 1.75
C GLU A 253 22.34 2.73 2.47
N ALA A 254 21.22 2.26 1.91
CA ALA A 254 19.90 2.45 2.50
C ALA A 254 19.80 1.84 3.91
N TYR A 255 20.44 0.67 4.11
CA TYR A 255 20.56 0.08 5.44
C TYR A 255 21.36 0.98 6.40
N GLN A 256 22.52 1.49 6.01
CA GLN A 256 23.30 2.39 6.89
C GLN A 256 22.58 3.70 7.17
N TRP A 257 21.96 4.28 6.14
CA TRP A 257 21.13 5.48 6.26
C TRP A 257 20.00 5.26 7.26
N SER A 258 19.31 4.12 7.23
CA SER A 258 18.24 3.83 8.21
C SER A 258 18.74 3.83 9.66
N LEU A 259 19.95 3.31 9.91
CA LEU A 259 20.56 3.30 11.25
C LEU A 259 21.03 4.70 11.69
N GLU A 260 21.38 5.57 10.73
CA GLU A 260 21.62 7.00 10.99
C GLU A 260 20.33 7.71 11.37
N GLN A 261 19.27 7.55 10.59
CA GLN A 261 17.95 8.13 10.87
C GLN A 261 17.43 7.71 12.25
N LEU A 262 17.55 6.44 12.62
CA LEU A 262 17.11 5.96 13.94
C LEU A 262 17.86 6.65 15.09
N ARG A 263 19.17 6.89 14.95
CA ARG A 263 19.96 7.61 15.97
C ARG A 263 19.53 9.07 16.08
N ASP A 264 19.28 9.73 14.96
CA ASP A 264 18.88 11.13 14.93
C ASP A 264 17.45 11.32 15.46
N ILE A 265 16.54 10.41 15.15
CA ILE A 265 15.17 10.42 15.67
C ILE A 265 15.16 10.12 17.17
N ASP A 266 15.95 9.14 17.65
CA ASP A 266 16.06 8.85 19.09
C ASP A 266 16.56 10.07 19.87
N ALA A 267 17.56 10.78 19.35
CA ALA A 267 18.05 12.01 19.94
C ALA A 267 16.97 13.11 20.00
N GLN A 268 16.17 13.26 18.94
CA GLN A 268 15.05 14.22 18.90
C GLN A 268 13.94 13.84 19.89
N GLN A 269 13.52 12.58 19.91
CA GLN A 269 12.51 12.09 20.85
C GLN A 269 12.97 12.30 22.30
N LEU A 270 14.25 12.06 22.61
CA LEU A 270 14.79 12.31 23.94
C LEU A 270 14.73 13.81 24.33
N GLN A 271 15.01 14.71 23.38
CA GLN A 271 14.88 16.16 23.61
C GLN A 271 13.41 16.54 23.88
N VAL A 272 12.48 16.04 23.08
CA VAL A 272 11.04 16.27 23.25
C VAL A 272 10.53 15.72 24.58
N ALA A 273 10.97 14.51 24.97
CA ALA A 273 10.65 13.90 26.26
C ALA A 273 11.09 14.79 27.44
N GLN A 274 12.31 15.33 27.37
CA GLN A 274 12.85 16.22 28.39
C GLN A 274 12.18 17.61 28.39
N GLN A 275 11.77 18.11 27.22
CA GLN A 275 10.99 19.35 27.10
C GLN A 275 9.61 19.21 27.76
N LEU A 276 8.92 18.08 27.53
CA LEU A 276 7.58 17.82 28.06
C LEU A 276 7.58 17.60 29.57
N TYR A 277 8.54 16.83 30.08
CA TYR A 277 8.46 16.28 31.44
C TYR A 277 9.69 16.49 32.31
N GLY A 278 10.66 17.26 31.82
CA GLY A 278 11.86 17.66 32.55
C GLY A 278 13.07 16.73 32.36
N PRO A 279 14.26 17.18 32.78
CA PRO A 279 15.52 16.45 32.60
C PRO A 279 15.48 15.04 33.21
N GLY A 280 16.07 14.08 32.49
CA GLY A 280 16.15 12.69 32.93
C GLY A 280 14.92 11.83 32.58
N THR A 281 13.86 12.41 32.00
CA THR A 281 12.74 11.63 31.46
C THR A 281 13.18 10.84 30.23
N THR A 282 12.95 9.53 30.24
CA THR A 282 13.18 8.66 29.08
C THR A 282 12.05 8.76 28.06
N ILE A 283 12.30 8.36 26.81
CA ILE A 283 11.28 8.37 25.74
C ILE A 283 10.06 7.54 26.14
N ARG A 284 10.27 6.32 26.65
CA ARG A 284 9.19 5.42 27.10
C ARG A 284 8.38 6.00 28.25
N GLU A 285 9.02 6.67 29.21
CA GLU A 285 8.30 7.37 30.29
C GLU A 285 7.47 8.53 29.77
N ALA A 286 7.98 9.28 28.77
CA ALA A 286 7.24 10.37 28.15
C ALA A 286 6.00 9.86 27.40
N MET A 287 6.13 8.82 26.57
CA MET A 287 4.99 8.20 25.87
C MET A 287 3.93 7.70 26.84
N LYS A 288 4.33 7.04 27.94
CA LYS A 288 3.41 6.61 29.00
C LYS A 288 2.65 7.78 29.64
N LYS A 289 3.34 8.90 29.86
CA LYS A 289 2.72 10.11 30.41
C LYS A 289 1.77 10.77 29.41
N LEU A 290 2.13 10.81 28.12
CA LEU A 290 1.26 11.31 27.04
C LEU A 290 -0.03 10.48 26.94
N ASN A 291 0.06 9.14 27.07
CA ASN A 291 -1.12 8.26 27.10
C ASN A 291 -2.05 8.50 28.30
N ALA A 292 -1.58 9.17 29.35
CA ALA A 292 -2.38 9.51 30.52
C ALA A 292 -2.80 10.99 30.57
N ASP A 293 -2.39 11.79 29.59
CA ASP A 293 -2.63 13.23 29.57
C ASP A 293 -3.96 13.54 28.86
N GLU A 294 -4.95 14.02 29.64
CA GLU A 294 -6.31 14.32 29.16
C GLU A 294 -6.35 15.31 27.98
N ARG A 295 -5.27 16.07 27.71
CA ARG A 295 -5.18 16.93 26.52
C ARG A 295 -5.18 16.15 25.21
N TYR A 296 -4.72 14.90 25.23
CA TYR A 296 -4.58 14.05 24.05
C TYR A 296 -5.54 12.85 24.05
N LEU A 297 -6.56 12.86 24.91
CA LEU A 297 -7.52 11.76 25.01
C LEU A 297 -8.85 12.12 24.36
N ILE A 298 -9.28 11.27 23.45
CA ILE A 298 -10.65 11.24 22.94
C ILE A 298 -11.35 10.01 23.49
N ARG A 299 -12.65 10.14 23.79
CA ARG A 299 -13.48 9.06 24.34
C ARG A 299 -14.71 8.84 23.47
N GLY A 300 -14.89 7.60 23.04
CA GLY A 300 -15.96 7.21 22.13
C GLY A 300 -15.67 7.51 20.66
N THR A 301 -16.22 6.69 19.79
CA THR A 301 -16.03 6.72 18.34
C THR A 301 -16.61 7.97 17.69
N ASP A 302 -17.73 8.51 18.20
CA ASP A 302 -18.34 9.74 17.67
C ASP A 302 -17.38 10.94 17.78
N ALA A 303 -16.75 11.09 18.95
CA ALA A 303 -15.78 12.15 19.17
C ALA A 303 -14.49 11.94 18.37
N LEU A 304 -14.11 10.69 18.11
CA LEU A 304 -12.98 10.35 17.25
C LEU A 304 -13.27 10.76 15.80
N GLN A 305 -14.44 10.40 15.29
CA GLN A 305 -14.88 10.74 13.95
C GLN A 305 -14.95 12.26 13.74
N GLU A 306 -15.53 12.99 14.71
CA GLU A 306 -15.57 14.46 14.68
C GLU A 306 -14.16 15.08 14.66
N TRP A 307 -13.25 14.55 15.47
CA TRP A 307 -11.86 15.03 15.52
C TRP A 307 -11.11 14.77 14.20
N MET A 308 -11.26 13.58 13.61
CA MET A 308 -10.67 13.25 12.31
C MET A 308 -11.19 14.20 11.24
N GLN A 309 -12.52 14.37 11.15
CA GLN A 309 -13.15 15.21 10.14
C GLN A 309 -12.70 16.66 10.26
N LYS A 310 -12.72 17.21 11.47
CA LYS A 310 -12.27 18.59 11.72
C LYS A 310 -10.81 18.79 11.34
N THR A 311 -9.96 17.80 11.60
CA THR A 311 -8.53 17.87 11.28
C THR A 311 -8.32 17.87 9.76
N ALA A 312 -9.01 16.98 9.04
CA ALA A 312 -8.95 16.92 7.58
C ALA A 312 -9.50 18.20 6.91
N ASP A 313 -10.66 18.69 7.36
CA ASP A 313 -11.28 19.91 6.85
C ASP A 313 -10.38 21.14 7.06
N GLN A 314 -9.74 21.23 8.24
CA GLN A 314 -8.80 22.31 8.54
C GLN A 314 -7.56 22.24 7.65
N ALA A 315 -7.00 21.04 7.44
CA ALA A 315 -5.86 20.85 6.54
C ALA A 315 -6.21 21.29 5.11
N ILE A 316 -7.39 20.93 4.58
CA ILE A 316 -7.84 21.39 3.27
C ILE A 316 -7.90 22.92 3.21
N ALA A 317 -8.52 23.56 4.21
CA ALA A 317 -8.71 25.01 4.24
C ALA A 317 -7.39 25.80 4.32
N ASP A 318 -6.40 25.29 5.05
CA ASP A 318 -5.11 25.95 5.26
C ASP A 318 -4.14 25.74 4.08
N LEU A 319 -4.26 24.60 3.39
CA LEU A 319 -3.32 24.19 2.34
C LEU A 319 -3.72 24.65 0.93
N ASP A 320 -5.03 24.77 0.65
CA ASP A 320 -5.54 25.16 -0.67
C ASP A 320 -5.15 26.60 -1.02
N GLY A 321 -4.51 26.77 -2.18
CA GLY A 321 -3.98 28.04 -2.67
C GLY A 321 -2.69 28.51 -1.99
N VAL A 322 -2.12 27.72 -1.06
CA VAL A 322 -0.86 28.02 -0.36
C VAL A 322 0.23 27.03 -0.74
N SER A 323 0.10 25.78 -0.27
CA SER A 323 1.07 24.70 -0.52
C SER A 323 0.61 23.78 -1.64
N PHE A 324 -0.69 23.77 -1.93
CA PHE A 324 -1.34 22.94 -2.94
C PHE A 324 -2.39 23.73 -3.72
N ASN A 325 -2.66 23.31 -4.95
CA ASN A 325 -3.89 23.68 -5.66
C ASN A 325 -4.85 22.50 -5.53
N ILE A 326 -5.82 22.55 -4.61
CA ILE A 326 -6.70 21.41 -4.32
C ILE A 326 -7.95 21.49 -5.24
N PRO A 327 -8.14 20.53 -6.17
CA PRO A 327 -9.33 20.46 -7.01
C PRO A 327 -10.62 20.45 -6.20
N GLU A 328 -11.70 21.03 -6.72
CA GLU A 328 -12.99 21.10 -6.00
C GLU A 328 -13.48 19.72 -5.54
N GLN A 329 -13.31 18.71 -6.40
CA GLN A 329 -13.68 17.32 -6.14
C GLN A 329 -12.86 16.70 -4.98
N ALA A 330 -11.60 17.12 -4.82
CA ALA A 330 -10.68 16.65 -3.78
C ALA A 330 -10.82 17.42 -2.45
N ARG A 331 -11.83 18.30 -2.32
CA ARG A 331 -12.12 19.02 -1.06
C ARG A 331 -13.09 18.26 -0.16
N GLN A 332 -13.67 17.16 -0.65
CA GLN A 332 -14.54 16.30 0.14
C GLN A 332 -13.81 15.02 0.53
N VAL A 333 -13.59 14.87 1.83
CA VAL A 333 -13.14 13.63 2.46
C VAL A 333 -14.10 13.31 3.60
N GLU A 334 -14.59 12.08 3.67
CA GLU A 334 -15.40 11.61 4.79
C GLU A 334 -14.54 10.79 5.76
N CYS A 335 -14.49 11.20 7.02
CA CYS A 335 -13.86 10.41 8.07
C CYS A 335 -14.92 9.49 8.70
N LEU A 336 -14.65 8.19 8.75
CA LEU A 336 -15.60 7.15 9.14
C LEU A 336 -14.96 6.14 10.10
N ILE A 337 -15.82 5.37 10.79
CA ILE A 337 -15.40 4.24 11.63
C ILE A 337 -15.66 2.97 10.84
N ASP A 338 -14.63 2.16 10.65
CA ASP A 338 -14.74 0.87 9.97
C ASP A 338 -15.42 -0.15 10.89
N PRO A 339 -16.52 -0.80 10.44
CA PRO A 339 -17.21 -1.84 11.19
C PRO A 339 -16.37 -3.06 11.55
N ALA A 340 -15.29 -3.36 10.80
CA ALA A 340 -14.51 -4.59 11.01
C ALA A 340 -13.70 -4.60 12.31
N GLY A 341 -13.25 -3.43 12.80
CA GLY A 341 -12.57 -3.28 14.08
C GLY A 341 -11.18 -3.94 14.18
N THR A 342 -10.41 -3.95 13.09
CA THR A 342 -9.09 -4.56 12.92
C THR A 342 -7.95 -3.77 13.58
N GLY A 343 -8.15 -2.51 13.97
CA GLY A 343 -7.17 -1.70 14.71
C GLY A 343 -6.33 -0.73 13.89
N GLY A 344 -6.53 -0.63 12.57
CA GLY A 344 -5.78 0.28 11.68
C GLY A 344 -6.59 1.48 11.18
N ILE A 345 -5.89 2.49 10.66
CA ILE A 345 -6.48 3.56 9.85
C ILE A 345 -6.13 3.25 8.39
N PHE A 346 -7.07 3.42 7.47
CA PHE A 346 -6.84 3.21 6.04
C PHE A 346 -7.69 4.17 5.20
N TYR A 347 -7.29 4.36 3.95
CA TYR A 347 -7.99 5.21 3.00
C TYR A 347 -8.64 4.41 1.87
N THR A 348 -9.86 4.77 1.48
CA THR A 348 -10.49 4.29 0.24
C THR A 348 -10.69 5.44 -0.74
N PRO A 349 -10.28 5.29 -2.00
CA PRO A 349 -10.36 6.37 -2.97
C PRO A 349 -11.80 6.73 -3.37
N PRO A 350 -12.03 7.98 -3.85
CA PRO A 350 -13.29 8.34 -4.48
C PRO A 350 -13.53 7.46 -5.72
N SER A 351 -14.77 7.38 -6.17
CA SER A 351 -15.06 6.82 -7.50
C SER A 351 -14.46 7.73 -8.59
N ASP A 352 -14.15 7.20 -9.78
CA ASP A 352 -13.57 7.99 -10.91
C ASP A 352 -14.46 9.18 -11.34
N ASP A 353 -15.78 9.07 -11.09
CA ASP A 353 -16.77 10.12 -11.32
C ASP A 353 -17.05 11.01 -10.10
N PHE A 354 -16.39 10.76 -8.97
CA PHE A 354 -16.56 11.44 -7.67
C PHE A 354 -17.98 11.42 -7.09
N SER A 355 -18.86 10.51 -7.55
CA SER A 355 -20.17 10.29 -6.93
C SER A 355 -20.05 9.74 -5.49
N ARG A 356 -18.99 8.98 -5.21
CA ARG A 356 -18.54 8.65 -3.86
C ARG A 356 -17.26 9.45 -3.53
N PRO A 357 -17.22 10.24 -2.46
CA PRO A 357 -16.02 10.95 -2.05
C PRO A 357 -14.96 9.98 -1.49
N GLY A 358 -13.72 10.45 -1.37
CA GLY A 358 -12.68 9.68 -0.69
C GLY A 358 -13.02 9.54 0.80
N ARG A 359 -12.66 8.41 1.40
CA ARG A 359 -13.00 8.12 2.80
C ARG A 359 -11.77 7.67 3.57
N MET A 360 -11.57 8.27 4.74
CA MET A 360 -10.59 7.82 5.72
C MET A 360 -11.31 7.03 6.79
N TRP A 361 -10.88 5.81 7.03
CA TRP A 361 -11.52 4.87 7.93
C TRP A 361 -10.63 4.60 9.13
N TRP A 362 -11.19 4.63 10.33
CA TRP A 362 -10.54 4.09 11.51
C TRP A 362 -11.24 2.81 11.94
N SER A 363 -10.51 1.70 11.88
CA SER A 363 -10.96 0.41 12.37
C SER A 363 -10.70 0.28 13.86
N VAL A 364 -11.74 0.45 14.67
CA VAL A 364 -11.63 0.51 16.13
C VAL A 364 -11.89 -0.87 16.74
N PRO A 365 -10.94 -1.47 17.48
CA PRO A 365 -11.18 -2.72 18.19
C PRO A 365 -12.35 -2.56 19.16
N LYS A 366 -13.25 -3.57 19.25
CA LYS A 366 -14.49 -3.49 20.04
C LYS A 366 -14.29 -3.08 21.51
N THR A 367 -13.12 -3.35 22.08
CA THR A 367 -12.79 -3.02 23.48
C THR A 367 -12.14 -1.64 23.66
N GLN A 368 -11.84 -0.92 22.58
CA GLN A 368 -11.15 0.35 22.62
C GLN A 368 -12.14 1.52 22.65
N GLU A 369 -12.23 2.18 23.81
CA GLU A 369 -13.09 3.36 24.01
C GLU A 369 -12.29 4.68 24.09
N VAL A 370 -10.96 4.60 24.16
CA VAL A 370 -10.05 5.72 24.37
C VAL A 370 -9.02 5.77 23.26
N PHE A 371 -8.79 6.97 22.72
CA PHE A 371 -7.88 7.22 21.60
C PHE A 371 -6.88 8.30 21.97
N HIS A 372 -5.64 8.15 21.48
CA HIS A 372 -4.51 9.02 21.80
C HIS A 372 -4.16 9.92 20.61
N THR A 373 -4.71 11.14 20.56
CA THR A 373 -4.56 12.04 19.40
C THR A 373 -3.11 12.46 19.14
N TRP A 374 -2.26 12.44 20.17
CA TRP A 374 -0.84 12.77 20.02
C TRP A 374 -0.10 11.78 19.10
N GLN A 375 -0.51 10.50 19.08
CA GLN A 375 0.07 9.47 18.21
C GLN A 375 -0.50 9.58 16.79
N GLU A 376 -1.78 9.94 16.69
CA GLU A 376 -2.58 9.66 15.49
C GLU A 376 -2.80 10.89 14.61
N LEU A 377 -2.43 12.08 15.07
CA LEU A 377 -2.49 13.29 14.24
C LEU A 377 -1.71 13.13 12.93
N THR A 378 -0.51 12.52 13.00
CA THR A 378 0.32 12.27 11.81
C THR A 378 -0.35 11.28 10.85
N THR A 379 -1.04 10.27 11.39
CA THR A 379 -1.79 9.28 10.61
C THR A 379 -2.99 9.90 9.88
N VAL A 380 -3.66 10.90 10.49
CA VAL A 380 -4.72 11.65 9.79
C VAL A 380 -4.19 12.41 8.57
N PHE A 381 -2.98 12.97 8.64
CA PHE A 381 -2.36 13.60 7.47
C PHE A 381 -1.87 12.59 6.45
N HIS A 382 -1.41 11.42 6.90
CA HIS A 382 -0.97 10.30 6.06
C HIS A 382 -2.10 9.73 5.20
N GLU A 383 -3.21 9.34 5.83
CA GLU A 383 -4.37 8.73 5.15
C GLU A 383 -5.29 9.78 4.51
N GLY A 384 -5.36 10.97 5.10
CA GLY A 384 -6.19 12.07 4.65
C GLY A 384 -5.42 13.10 3.82
N VAL A 385 -5.45 14.35 4.27
CA VAL A 385 -4.89 15.50 3.54
C VAL A 385 -3.67 16.05 4.29
N PRO A 386 -2.51 16.25 3.64
CA PRO A 386 -2.28 16.16 2.19
C PRO A 386 -1.73 14.80 1.69
N GLY A 387 -1.85 13.71 2.46
CA GLY A 387 -1.38 12.38 2.09
C GLY A 387 -2.23 11.67 1.02
N HIS A 388 -2.66 10.44 1.29
CA HIS A 388 -3.33 9.57 0.29
C HIS A 388 -4.56 10.21 -0.35
N HIS A 389 -5.41 10.91 0.42
CA HIS A 389 -6.59 11.54 -0.14
C HIS A 389 -6.25 12.52 -1.24
N LEU A 390 -5.27 13.40 -1.01
CA LEU A 390 -4.91 14.41 -2.00
C LEU A 390 -4.21 13.79 -3.21
N GLN A 391 -3.29 12.85 -2.99
CA GLN A 391 -2.53 12.21 -4.06
C GLN A 391 -3.43 11.43 -5.02
N ILE A 392 -4.33 10.60 -4.48
CA ILE A 392 -5.21 9.77 -5.31
C ILE A 392 -6.30 10.63 -5.96
N SER A 393 -6.88 11.58 -5.22
CA SER A 393 -7.90 12.46 -5.81
C SER A 393 -7.34 13.35 -6.93
N GLN A 394 -6.10 13.84 -6.83
CA GLN A 394 -5.45 14.57 -7.93
C GLN A 394 -5.29 13.67 -9.17
N THR A 395 -4.85 12.43 -8.98
CA THR A 395 -4.69 11.46 -10.08
C THR A 395 -6.02 11.23 -10.82
N LEU A 396 -7.12 11.08 -10.09
CA LEU A 396 -8.45 10.83 -10.68
C LEU A 396 -9.08 12.05 -11.35
N VAL A 397 -8.66 13.27 -10.97
CA VAL A 397 -9.05 14.52 -11.64
C VAL A 397 -8.33 14.69 -12.97
N GLU A 398 -7.13 14.11 -13.13
CA GLU A 398 -6.34 14.21 -14.36
C GLU A 398 -6.94 13.35 -15.46
N LYS A 399 -7.73 13.97 -16.35
CA LYS A 399 -8.44 13.27 -17.43
C LYS A 399 -7.58 13.05 -18.67
N ASP A 400 -6.37 13.61 -18.71
CA ASP A 400 -5.41 13.34 -19.79
C ASP A 400 -4.66 12.01 -19.59
N LEU A 401 -4.68 11.42 -18.37
CA LEU A 401 -4.18 10.07 -18.10
C LEU A 401 -5.20 9.02 -18.57
N ASN A 402 -4.76 7.95 -19.22
CA ASN A 402 -5.61 6.77 -19.50
C ASN A 402 -6.02 6.03 -18.22
N LEU A 403 -7.04 5.16 -18.33
CA LEU A 403 -7.60 4.41 -17.21
C LEU A 403 -6.55 3.58 -16.46
N TRP A 404 -5.61 2.94 -17.16
CA TRP A 404 -4.57 2.15 -16.50
C TRP A 404 -3.75 3.00 -15.52
N ARG A 405 -3.33 4.19 -15.95
CA ARG A 405 -2.62 5.16 -15.11
C ARG A 405 -3.46 5.71 -13.95
N ARG A 406 -4.79 5.79 -14.12
CA ARG A 406 -5.70 6.34 -13.10
C ARG A 406 -6.08 5.35 -12.01
N VAL A 407 -6.27 4.06 -12.34
CA VAL A 407 -6.85 3.08 -11.39
C VAL A 407 -6.00 1.84 -11.13
N ALA A 408 -5.20 1.38 -12.11
CA ALA A 408 -4.50 0.10 -12.04
C ALA A 408 -3.00 0.25 -11.72
N CYS A 409 -2.38 1.34 -12.17
CA CYS A 409 -0.96 1.61 -11.91
C CYS A 409 -0.78 2.18 -10.50
N TRP A 410 -0.15 1.40 -9.62
CA TRP A 410 0.20 1.82 -8.27
C TRP A 410 1.64 1.44 -7.92
N ASN A 411 2.36 2.36 -7.30
CA ASN A 411 3.72 2.15 -6.81
C ASN A 411 3.82 2.55 -5.34
N SER A 412 4.29 1.62 -4.50
CA SER A 412 4.34 1.81 -3.05
C SER A 412 5.28 2.97 -2.64
N GLY A 413 6.48 3.04 -3.19
CA GLY A 413 7.46 4.09 -2.90
C GLY A 413 6.94 5.46 -3.33
N HIS A 414 6.14 5.52 -4.40
CA HIS A 414 5.41 6.72 -4.77
C HIS A 414 4.32 7.09 -3.76
N GLY A 415 3.35 6.20 -3.53
CA GLY A 415 2.16 6.49 -2.71
C GLY A 415 2.47 6.61 -1.21
N GLU A 416 3.16 5.62 -0.65
CA GLU A 416 3.55 5.59 0.76
C GLU A 416 4.66 6.60 1.07
N GLY A 417 5.60 6.75 0.14
CA GLY A 417 6.62 7.80 0.23
C GLY A 417 6.00 9.19 0.19
N TRP A 418 4.97 9.41 -0.64
CA TRP A 418 4.20 10.66 -0.66
C TRP A 418 3.52 10.91 0.68
N ALA A 419 2.85 9.91 1.25
CA ALA A 419 2.16 10.07 2.53
C ALA A 419 3.14 10.44 3.67
N LEU A 420 4.31 9.81 3.73
CA LEU A 420 5.38 10.20 4.68
C LEU A 420 5.98 11.58 4.38
N TYR A 421 6.11 11.93 3.11
CA TYR A 421 6.51 13.27 2.68
C TYR A 421 5.49 14.32 3.16
N ALA A 422 4.20 14.03 3.01
CA ALA A 422 3.10 14.87 3.49
C ALA A 422 3.16 15.07 5.00
N GLU A 423 3.39 14.02 5.80
CA GLU A 423 3.60 14.13 7.25
C GLU A 423 4.76 15.09 7.58
N SER A 424 5.87 14.99 6.83
CA SER A 424 7.05 15.84 7.02
C SER A 424 6.75 17.30 6.67
N LEU A 425 6.01 17.53 5.59
CA LEU A 425 5.55 18.85 5.17
C LEU A 425 4.63 19.45 6.24
N MET A 426 3.70 18.68 6.81
CA MET A 426 2.82 19.17 7.89
C MET A 426 3.61 19.59 9.13
N LYS A 427 4.72 18.89 9.44
CA LYS A 427 5.66 19.34 10.47
C LYS A 427 6.34 20.66 10.10
N GLU A 428 6.80 20.83 8.86
CA GLU A 428 7.40 22.09 8.37
C GLU A 428 6.40 23.26 8.41
N LEU A 429 5.11 22.99 8.21
CA LEU A 429 4.02 23.97 8.23
C LEU A 429 3.48 24.28 9.64
N GLY A 430 4.00 23.63 10.68
CA GLY A 430 3.71 23.95 12.07
C GLY A 430 2.62 23.11 12.74
N TYR A 431 2.07 22.08 12.08
CA TYR A 431 1.03 21.21 12.68
C TYR A 431 1.54 20.35 13.83
N HIS A 432 2.86 20.18 13.94
CA HIS A 432 3.54 19.45 15.00
C HIS A 432 4.36 20.37 15.93
N GLU A 433 3.98 21.64 16.07
CA GLU A 433 4.60 22.54 17.08
C GLU A 433 4.31 22.11 18.52
N ASP A 434 3.16 21.48 18.76
CA ASP A 434 2.87 20.85 20.05
C ASP A 434 3.84 19.67 20.29
N PRO A 435 4.59 19.65 21.40
CA PRO A 435 5.62 18.62 21.60
C PRO A 435 5.06 17.19 21.74
N GLY A 436 3.80 17.03 22.15
CA GLY A 436 3.16 15.70 22.18
C GLY A 436 2.90 15.20 20.76
N ASN A 437 2.32 16.04 19.91
CA ASN A 437 2.12 15.73 18.49
C ASN A 437 3.45 15.53 17.73
N LEU A 438 4.50 16.25 18.11
CA LEU A 438 5.85 16.04 17.58
C LEU A 438 6.40 14.66 17.99
N MET A 439 6.15 14.22 19.23
CA MET A 439 6.53 12.87 19.67
C MET A 439 5.84 11.80 18.82
N GLY A 440 4.55 11.96 18.51
CA GLY A 440 3.81 11.01 17.65
C GLY A 440 4.36 10.95 16.23
N TYR A 441 4.59 12.12 15.60
CA TYR A 441 5.28 12.19 14.31
C TYR A 441 6.63 11.47 14.34
N LEU A 442 7.46 11.74 15.35
CA LEU A 442 8.77 11.10 15.48
C LEU A 442 8.67 9.59 15.71
N ASP A 443 7.67 9.11 16.46
CA ASP A 443 7.43 7.68 16.66
C ASP A 443 7.03 6.98 15.35
N ALA A 444 6.15 7.61 14.57
CA ALA A 444 5.77 7.13 13.25
C ALA A 444 6.99 7.06 12.31
N GLN A 445 7.82 8.10 12.27
CA GLN A 445 9.04 8.14 11.47
C GLN A 445 10.07 7.10 11.93
N ARG A 446 10.22 6.91 13.26
CA ARG A 446 11.12 5.91 13.84
C ARG A 446 10.74 4.50 13.40
N LEU A 447 9.46 4.17 13.42
CA LEU A 447 8.96 2.88 12.94
C LEU A 447 9.34 2.66 11.47
N ARG A 448 9.08 3.64 10.57
CA ARG A 448 9.37 3.48 9.14
C ARG A 448 10.88 3.43 8.85
N ALA A 449 11.72 4.10 9.64
CA ALA A 449 13.17 3.90 9.57
C ALA A 449 13.60 2.50 10.06
N ALA A 450 12.97 1.98 11.12
CA ALA A 450 13.22 0.64 11.63
C ALA A 450 12.82 -0.45 10.62
N ARG A 451 11.74 -0.24 9.86
CA ARG A 451 11.33 -1.13 8.76
C ARG A 451 12.46 -1.34 7.75
N VAL A 452 13.10 -0.27 7.29
CA VAL A 452 14.24 -0.35 6.35
C VAL A 452 15.39 -1.19 6.92
N ALA A 453 15.75 -0.95 8.19
CA ALA A 453 16.82 -1.70 8.85
C ALA A 453 16.49 -3.20 8.97
N ILE A 454 15.27 -3.53 9.38
CA ILE A 454 14.80 -4.92 9.58
C ILE A 454 14.74 -5.65 8.23
N ASP A 455 14.03 -5.07 7.28
CA ASP A 455 13.68 -5.68 5.99
C ASP A 455 14.95 -5.99 5.18
N ILE A 456 15.79 -4.98 4.94
CA ILE A 456 17.09 -5.18 4.27
C ILE A 456 18.00 -6.06 5.13
N GLY A 457 18.03 -5.84 6.44
CA GLY A 457 18.90 -6.55 7.36
C GLY A 457 18.70 -8.07 7.33
N ILE A 458 17.46 -8.52 7.40
CA ILE A 458 17.09 -9.94 7.38
C ILE A 458 17.28 -10.52 5.99
N HIS A 459 16.68 -9.94 4.96
CA HIS A 459 16.66 -10.57 3.64
C HIS A 459 18.04 -10.64 2.96
N LEU A 460 18.96 -9.73 3.31
CA LEU A 460 20.35 -9.76 2.83
C LEU A 460 21.32 -10.42 3.82
N ASN A 461 20.83 -11.02 4.91
CA ASN A 461 21.66 -11.65 5.96
C ASN A 461 22.76 -10.69 6.47
N LYS A 462 22.42 -9.44 6.73
CA LYS A 462 23.37 -8.44 7.24
C LYS A 462 23.68 -8.69 8.71
N ARG A 463 24.77 -8.10 9.21
CA ARG A 463 25.04 -8.07 10.64
C ARG A 463 24.10 -7.11 11.34
N ASN A 464 23.61 -7.50 12.52
CA ASN A 464 22.82 -6.59 13.34
C ASN A 464 23.64 -5.35 13.78
N PRO A 465 22.99 -4.22 14.11
CA PRO A 465 23.64 -2.97 14.50
C PRO A 465 24.74 -3.10 15.56
N GLU A 466 24.56 -3.93 16.59
CA GLU A 466 25.57 -4.13 17.64
C GLU A 466 26.70 -5.09 17.21
N CYS A 467 26.65 -5.62 15.98
CA CYS A 467 27.61 -6.56 15.45
C CYS A 467 27.79 -7.80 16.33
N THR A 468 26.71 -8.27 16.96
CA THR A 468 26.68 -9.49 17.80
C THR A 468 26.31 -10.75 17.02
N GLY A 469 25.66 -10.59 15.86
CA GLY A 469 25.21 -11.69 15.01
C GLY A 469 24.74 -11.22 13.64
N LEU A 470 24.14 -12.12 12.87
CA LEU A 470 23.31 -11.76 11.73
C LEU A 470 21.93 -11.32 12.22
N TRP A 471 21.18 -10.61 11.38
CA TRP A 471 19.76 -10.42 11.61
C TRP A 471 19.03 -11.77 11.61
N ASP A 472 18.19 -11.97 12.62
CA ASP A 472 17.21 -13.04 12.70
C ASP A 472 15.89 -12.51 13.25
N ALA A 473 14.81 -13.28 13.14
CA ALA A 473 13.48 -12.86 13.59
C ALA A 473 13.44 -12.51 15.10
N SER A 474 14.25 -13.17 15.94
CA SER A 474 14.27 -12.92 17.38
C SER A 474 14.91 -11.58 17.72
N TYR A 475 16.02 -11.25 17.07
CA TYR A 475 16.67 -9.95 17.19
C TYR A 475 15.76 -8.87 16.61
N ALA A 476 15.17 -9.11 15.44
CA ALA A 476 14.27 -8.17 14.79
C ALA A 476 13.04 -7.83 15.63
N ARG A 477 12.46 -8.80 16.33
CA ARG A 477 11.38 -8.57 17.27
C ARG A 477 11.79 -7.62 18.41
N SER A 478 12.96 -7.85 18.99
CA SER A 478 13.50 -7.01 20.07
C SER A 478 13.80 -5.60 19.57
N PHE A 479 14.44 -5.50 18.41
CA PHE A 479 14.75 -4.24 17.75
C PHE A 479 13.50 -3.44 17.42
N LEU A 480 12.47 -4.08 16.85
CA LEU A 480 11.20 -3.44 16.56
C LEU A 480 10.56 -2.90 17.85
N ARG A 481 10.51 -3.70 18.92
CA ARG A 481 9.97 -3.28 20.24
C ARG A 481 10.68 -2.05 20.83
N GLU A 482 11.96 -1.88 20.54
CA GLU A 482 12.72 -0.71 20.99
C GLU A 482 12.49 0.53 20.14
N ASN A 483 11.90 0.38 18.94
CA ASN A 483 11.72 1.44 17.96
C ASN A 483 10.25 1.77 17.64
N THR A 484 9.29 1.20 18.36
CA THR A 484 7.87 1.57 18.25
C THR A 484 7.14 1.46 19.60
N SER A 485 6.03 2.17 19.73
CA SER A 485 5.09 2.08 20.86
C SER A 485 3.98 1.03 20.69
N MET A 486 4.01 0.25 19.59
CA MET A 486 3.05 -0.82 19.29
C MET A 486 2.91 -1.86 20.42
N ASN A 487 1.71 -2.43 20.52
CA ASN A 487 1.46 -3.59 21.38
C ASN A 487 2.07 -4.88 20.78
N GLU A 488 2.10 -5.97 21.55
CA GLU A 488 2.77 -7.22 21.12
C GLU A 488 2.11 -7.90 19.91
N ASP A 489 0.79 -7.81 19.76
CA ASP A 489 0.06 -8.46 18.66
C ASP A 489 0.32 -7.73 17.34
N ALA A 490 0.23 -6.39 17.34
CA ALA A 490 0.59 -5.56 16.20
C ALA A 490 2.07 -5.72 15.82
N LEU A 491 2.96 -5.81 16.82
CA LEU A 491 4.38 -6.03 16.60
C LEU A 491 4.66 -7.40 15.96
N TYR A 492 3.96 -8.44 16.41
CA TYR A 492 4.07 -9.79 15.84
C TYR A 492 3.62 -9.80 14.38
N PHE A 493 2.45 -9.23 14.11
CA PHE A 493 1.89 -9.13 12.76
C PHE A 493 2.83 -8.38 11.82
N GLU A 494 3.30 -7.20 12.22
CA GLU A 494 4.21 -6.38 11.41
C GLU A 494 5.55 -7.06 11.18
N LEU A 495 6.13 -7.73 12.18
CA LEU A 495 7.35 -8.50 11.97
C LEU A 495 7.14 -9.61 10.94
N ASN A 496 6.06 -10.38 11.04
CA ASN A 496 5.77 -11.44 10.08
C ASN A 496 5.50 -10.90 8.68
N ARG A 497 4.87 -9.71 8.57
CA ARG A 497 4.74 -8.97 7.32
C ARG A 497 6.09 -8.66 6.72
N TYR A 498 7.03 -8.13 7.48
CA TYR A 498 8.36 -7.80 6.96
C TYR A 498 9.10 -9.06 6.49
N LEU A 499 8.93 -10.18 7.19
CA LEU A 499 9.54 -11.46 6.83
C LEU A 499 8.90 -12.13 5.60
N GLY A 500 7.63 -11.84 5.33
CA GLY A 500 6.83 -12.48 4.29
C GLY A 500 6.67 -11.66 3.02
N TRP A 501 6.82 -10.33 3.12
CA TRP A 501 6.58 -9.39 2.03
C TRP A 501 7.80 -8.49 1.81
N PRO A 502 8.91 -9.08 1.30
CA PRO A 502 10.22 -8.43 1.22
C PRO A 502 10.16 -7.13 0.40
N GLY A 503 10.84 -6.08 0.86
CA GLY A 503 11.01 -4.82 0.12
C GLY A 503 9.87 -3.82 0.32
N GLN A 504 8.65 -4.30 0.62
CA GLN A 504 7.48 -3.44 0.79
C GLN A 504 7.61 -2.53 2.02
N ALA A 505 8.08 -3.06 3.15
CA ALA A 505 8.18 -2.28 4.38
C ALA A 505 9.21 -1.12 4.27
N ALA A 506 10.27 -1.32 3.49
CA ALA A 506 11.30 -0.32 3.26
C ALA A 506 10.85 0.81 2.30
N SER A 507 9.87 0.56 1.44
CA SER A 507 9.41 1.51 0.41
C SER A 507 8.91 2.83 0.99
N TYR A 508 8.32 2.82 2.19
CA TYR A 508 7.79 4.00 2.87
C TYR A 508 8.89 5.06 3.08
N ALA A 509 9.93 4.72 3.86
CA ALA A 509 10.96 5.67 4.23
C ALA A 509 11.93 5.95 3.07
N ILE A 510 12.19 4.97 2.20
CA ILE A 510 13.00 5.17 1.00
C ILE A 510 12.25 6.08 0.03
N GLY A 511 10.96 5.84 -0.22
CA GLY A 511 10.11 6.69 -1.04
C GLY A 511 10.03 8.12 -0.51
N GLN A 512 9.83 8.30 0.79
CA GLN A 512 9.88 9.62 1.43
C GLN A 512 11.20 10.35 1.16
N ARG A 513 12.33 9.65 1.32
CA ARG A 513 13.66 10.20 1.04
C ARG A 513 13.78 10.64 -0.42
N LEU A 514 13.29 9.84 -1.36
CA LEU A 514 13.28 10.17 -2.79
C LEU A 514 12.40 11.40 -3.09
N TRP A 515 11.22 11.49 -2.49
CA TRP A 515 10.34 12.66 -2.58
C TRP A 515 10.97 13.94 -2.04
N LEU A 516 11.61 13.88 -0.86
CA LEU A 516 12.31 15.02 -0.26
C LEU A 516 13.48 15.48 -1.14
N ASN A 517 14.29 14.54 -1.63
CA ASN A 517 15.39 14.85 -2.55
C ASN A 517 14.87 15.50 -3.84
N LEU A 518 13.82 14.92 -4.44
CA LEU A 518 13.21 15.43 -5.66
C LEU A 518 12.67 16.86 -5.47
N ARG A 519 11.97 17.12 -4.37
CA ARG A 519 11.50 18.46 -4.00
C ARG A 519 12.67 19.44 -3.91
N ASP A 520 13.70 19.09 -3.16
CA ASP A 520 14.81 19.99 -2.88
C ASP A 520 15.58 20.31 -4.18
N GLU A 521 15.77 19.32 -5.06
CA GLU A 521 16.32 19.52 -6.41
C GLU A 521 15.43 20.45 -7.26
N ALA A 522 14.12 20.20 -7.34
CA ALA A 522 13.17 21.00 -8.11
C ALA A 522 13.11 22.47 -7.65
N ILE A 523 13.09 22.70 -6.33
CA ILE A 523 13.13 24.04 -5.74
C ILE A 523 14.46 24.74 -6.06
N SER A 524 15.58 24.01 -6.03
CA SER A 524 16.89 24.56 -6.40
C SER A 524 16.96 25.02 -7.87
N GLN A 525 16.15 24.39 -8.75
CA GLN A 525 15.98 24.79 -10.15
C GLN A 525 14.96 25.93 -10.35
N GLY A 526 14.33 26.40 -9.28
CA GLY A 526 13.47 27.59 -9.27
C GLY A 526 11.96 27.31 -9.28
N GLN A 527 11.53 26.06 -9.11
CA GLN A 527 10.11 25.76 -8.90
C GLN A 527 9.65 26.27 -7.53
N THR A 528 8.41 26.75 -7.44
CA THR A 528 7.75 26.94 -6.13
C THR A 528 7.24 25.60 -5.59
N LEU A 529 6.98 25.53 -4.29
CA LEU A 529 6.43 24.33 -3.66
C LEU A 529 5.11 23.88 -4.30
N ALA A 530 4.19 24.82 -4.55
CA ALA A 530 2.92 24.53 -5.21
C ALA A 530 3.10 24.05 -6.67
N GLN A 531 4.09 24.59 -7.41
CA GLN A 531 4.40 24.12 -8.76
C GLN A 531 4.93 22.69 -8.74
N PHE A 532 5.86 22.39 -7.83
CA PHE A 532 6.41 21.05 -7.65
C PHE A 532 5.30 20.04 -7.33
N HIS A 533 4.45 20.32 -6.33
CA HIS A 533 3.36 19.41 -5.97
C HIS A 533 2.36 19.20 -7.10
N SER A 534 1.92 20.28 -7.78
CA SER A 534 0.99 20.16 -8.91
C SER A 534 1.60 19.34 -10.05
N LYS A 535 2.87 19.57 -10.42
CA LYS A 535 3.53 18.81 -11.48
C LYS A 535 3.76 17.35 -11.11
N ALA A 536 4.21 17.07 -9.90
CA ALA A 536 4.52 15.70 -9.50
C ALA A 536 3.25 14.84 -9.38
N LEU A 537 2.18 15.38 -8.77
CA LEU A 537 0.92 14.64 -8.58
C LEU A 537 0.13 14.45 -9.89
N SER A 538 0.30 15.30 -10.90
CA SER A 538 -0.40 15.16 -12.19
C SER A 538 0.04 13.93 -12.98
N TYR A 539 1.18 13.31 -12.66
CA TYR A 539 1.60 12.07 -13.31
C TYR A 539 0.90 10.82 -12.77
N GLY A 540 0.16 10.92 -11.66
CA GLY A 540 -0.38 9.75 -10.98
C GLY A 540 0.70 8.90 -10.31
N SER A 541 0.36 7.67 -9.91
CA SER A 541 1.33 6.81 -9.21
C SER A 541 2.26 6.12 -10.20
N ILE A 542 3.48 6.63 -10.33
CA ILE A 542 4.51 6.10 -11.22
C ILE A 542 5.81 5.74 -10.46
N PRO A 543 6.68 4.90 -11.04
CA PRO A 543 8.00 4.59 -10.46
C PRO A 543 8.79 5.86 -10.14
N MET A 544 9.41 5.90 -8.96
CA MET A 544 10.10 7.09 -8.44
C MET A 544 11.22 7.60 -9.37
N GLY A 545 11.94 6.69 -10.04
CA GLY A 545 12.97 7.07 -11.02
C GLY A 545 12.38 7.83 -12.21
N ILE A 546 11.27 7.33 -12.77
CA ILE A 546 10.57 7.97 -13.88
C ILE A 546 9.98 9.32 -13.43
N LEU A 547 9.36 9.38 -12.24
CA LEU A 547 8.84 10.64 -11.68
C LEU A 547 9.93 11.71 -11.59
N ARG A 548 11.11 11.34 -11.07
CA ARG A 548 12.24 12.25 -10.92
C ARG A 548 12.64 12.86 -12.25
N ASP A 549 12.77 12.04 -13.29
CA ASP A 549 13.13 12.52 -14.62
C ASP A 549 12.07 13.47 -15.19
N GLN A 550 10.79 13.15 -15.04
CA GLN A 550 9.70 14.00 -15.53
C GLN A 550 9.59 15.34 -14.78
N VAL A 551 9.80 15.35 -13.47
CA VAL A 551 9.69 16.57 -12.67
C VAL A 551 10.88 17.51 -12.88
N LEU A 552 12.09 16.98 -13.11
CA LEU A 552 13.32 17.77 -13.27
C LEU A 552 13.65 18.16 -14.72
N ASN A 553 13.01 17.54 -15.70
CA ASN A 553 12.99 18.01 -17.10
C ASN A 553 12.07 19.23 -17.24
#